data_AF-A0AAU9ERC2-F1
#
_entry.id   AF-A0AAU9ERC2-F1
#
_cell.length_a   1.000
_cell.length_b   1.000
_cell.length_c   1.000
_cell.angle_alpha   90.00
_cell.angle_beta   90.00
_cell.angle_gamma   90.00
#
_symmetry.space_group_name_H-M   'P 1'
#
loop_
_entity.id
_entity.type
_entity.pdbx_description
1 polymer ?
#
loop_
_entity_poly.entity_id
_entity_poly.type
_entity_poly.pdbx_seq_one_letter_code
_entity_poly.pdbx_strand_id
1 'polypeptide(L)'
;MLETVKNLMLAGLGAAVLTKEKAMHLMHEAVEKGELSAAEAEKLAEEVVAESKRQAQAMGDKLSEAAREAAMNLNLASKEEVEALSERVARLEKELAEHKADAGSES
;
A
#
# COMPACT_ATOMS: atom_id res chain seq x y z
N MET A 1 11.42 8.28 -0.76
CA MET A 1 10.35 8.83 -1.64
C MET A 1 9.13 7.92 -1.67
N LEU A 2 9.26 6.63 -2.01
CA LEU A 2 8.16 5.65 -1.96
C LEU A 2 7.47 5.59 -0.58
N GLU A 3 8.24 5.54 0.52
CA GLU A 3 7.71 5.58 1.90
C GLU A 3 6.81 6.80 2.17
N THR A 4 7.21 7.96 1.66
CA THR A 4 6.50 9.24 1.85
C THR A 4 5.20 9.24 1.07
N VAL A 5 5.20 8.76 -0.18
CA VAL A 5 3.98 8.64 -1.00
C VAL A 5 3.01 7.65 -0.37
N LYS A 6 3.51 6.49 0.10
CA LYS A 6 2.70 5.49 0.83
C LYS A 6 2.08 6.09 2.09
N ASN A 7 2.86 6.80 2.90
CA ASN A 7 2.36 7.45 4.12
C ASN A 7 1.37 8.58 3.81
N LEU A 8 1.58 9.36 2.74
CA LEU A 8 0.64 10.40 2.30
C LEU A 8 -0.68 9.78 1.83
N MET A 9 -0.60 8.64 1.12
CA MET A 9 -1.76 7.89 0.66
C MET A 9 -2.53 7.29 1.84
N LEU A 10 -1.83 6.67 2.80
CA LEU A 10 -2.43 6.12 4.02
C LEU A 10 -3.05 7.22 4.89
N ALA A 11 -2.40 8.39 4.99
CA ALA A 11 -2.97 9.56 5.66
C ALA A 11 -4.20 10.10 4.91
N GLY A 12 -4.20 10.08 3.57
CA GLY A 12 -5.33 10.44 2.73
C GLY A 12 -6.52 9.48 2.84
N LEU A 13 -6.27 8.17 2.89
CA LEU A 13 -7.31 7.17 3.18
C LEU A 13 -7.82 7.28 4.63
N GLY A 14 -6.93 7.55 5.60
CA GLY A 14 -7.31 7.74 7.00
C GLY A 14 -8.15 8.99 7.25
N ALA A 15 -7.96 10.05 6.46
CA ALA A 15 -8.77 11.27 6.53
C ALA A 15 -10.20 11.12 5.95
N ALA A 16 -10.44 10.10 5.12
CA ALA A 16 -11.74 9.79 4.53
C ALA A 16 -12.58 8.80 5.37
N VAL A 17 -11.97 8.09 6.34
CA VAL A 17 -12.72 7.20 7.24
C VAL A 17 -13.50 8.04 8.26
N LEU A 18 -14.82 7.85 8.26
CA LEU A 18 -15.68 8.52 9.23
C LEU A 18 -15.47 7.90 10.62
N THR A 19 -15.20 8.73 11.62
CA THR A 19 -15.04 8.29 13.02
C THR A 19 -16.38 8.29 13.75
N LYS A 20 -16.48 7.52 14.84
CA LYS A 20 -17.71 7.47 15.66
C LYS A 20 -18.10 8.85 16.19
N GLU A 21 -17.15 9.67 16.67
CA GLU A 21 -17.49 11.05 17.07
C GLU A 21 -18.05 11.89 15.93
N LYS A 22 -17.45 11.84 14.73
CA LYS A 22 -17.95 12.62 13.57
C LYS A 22 -19.31 12.13 13.10
N ALA A 23 -19.50 10.82 13.03
CA ALA A 23 -20.78 10.22 12.66
C ALA A 23 -21.88 10.59 13.66
N MET A 24 -21.61 10.46 14.96
CA MET A 24 -22.54 10.85 16.02
C MET A 24 -22.88 12.32 15.97
N HIS A 25 -21.92 13.21 15.73
CA HIS A 25 -22.19 14.64 15.61
C HIS A 25 -23.17 14.95 14.45
N LEU A 26 -22.95 14.36 13.27
CA LEU A 26 -23.83 14.55 12.12
C LEU A 26 -25.24 14.01 12.38
N MET A 27 -25.34 12.85 13.03
CA MET A 27 -26.64 12.25 13.36
C MET A 27 -27.35 12.99 14.50
N HIS A 28 -26.62 13.61 15.43
CA HIS A 28 -27.20 14.45 16.49
C HIS A 28 -27.92 15.68 15.92
N GLU A 29 -27.39 16.30 14.86
CA GLU A 29 -28.09 17.40 14.18
C GLU A 29 -29.42 16.96 13.57
N ALA A 30 -29.52 15.71 13.10
CA ALA A 30 -30.77 15.15 12.59
C ALA A 30 -31.75 14.84 13.74
N VAL A 31 -31.26 14.48 14.93
CA VAL A 31 -32.09 14.36 16.14
C VAL A 31 -32.65 15.71 16.58
N GLU A 32 -31.82 16.75 16.59
CA GLU A 32 -32.25 18.12 16.95
C GLU A 32 -33.32 18.67 16.00
N LYS A 33 -33.26 18.29 14.71
CA LYS A 33 -34.28 18.63 13.71
C LYS A 33 -35.53 17.76 13.80
N GLY A 34 -35.55 16.75 14.68
CA GLY A 34 -36.64 15.80 14.84
C GLY A 34 -36.76 14.78 13.70
N GLU A 35 -35.73 14.64 12.86
CA GLU A 35 -35.70 13.72 11.73
C GLU A 35 -35.34 12.28 12.16
N LEU A 36 -34.65 12.13 13.30
CA LEU A 36 -34.26 10.85 13.88
C LEU A 36 -34.49 10.85 15.40
N SER A 37 -34.77 9.69 15.97
CA SER A 37 -34.63 9.49 17.41
C SER A 37 -33.15 9.29 17.80
N ALA A 38 -32.82 9.55 19.07
CA ALA A 38 -31.46 9.34 19.58
C ALA A 38 -30.96 7.89 19.40
N ALA A 39 -31.86 6.91 19.54
CA ALA A 39 -31.54 5.50 19.34
C ALA A 39 -31.26 5.17 17.85
N GLU A 40 -32.01 5.78 16.93
CA GLU A 40 -31.76 5.61 15.49
C GLU A 40 -30.44 6.27 15.08
N ALA A 41 -30.14 7.46 15.62
CA ALA A 41 -28.89 8.17 15.37
C ALA A 41 -27.66 7.35 15.80
N GLU A 42 -27.71 6.73 16.99
CA GLU A 42 -26.61 5.91 17.49
C GLU A 42 -26.38 4.67 16.62
N LYS A 43 -27.46 3.99 16.25
CA LYS A 43 -27.39 2.82 15.36
C LYS A 43 -26.84 3.17 13.98
N LEU A 44 -27.33 4.27 13.39
CA LEU A 44 -26.91 4.70 12.05
C LEU A 44 -25.45 5.16 12.04
N ALA A 45 -25.00 5.85 13.10
CA ALA A 45 -23.61 6.23 13.26
C ALA A 45 -22.68 5.01 13.30
N GLU A 46 -23.05 3.95 14.02
CA GLU A 46 -22.27 2.71 14.06
C GLU A 46 -22.22 2.00 12.70
N GLU A 47 -23.35 1.92 12.00
CA GLU A 47 -23.42 1.32 10.66
C GLU A 47 -22.55 2.08 9.65
N VAL A 48 -22.62 3.42 9.65
CA VAL A 48 -21.80 4.26 8.74
C VAL A 48 -20.31 4.11 9.04
N VAL A 49 -19.92 4.08 10.33
CA VAL A 49 -18.51 3.87 10.70
C VAL A 49 -18.03 2.49 10.27
N ALA A 50 -18.83 1.45 10.50
CA ALA A 50 -18.49 0.08 10.10
C ALA A 50 -18.34 -0.04 8.58
N GLU A 51 -19.27 0.53 7.82
CA GLU A 51 -19.24 0.51 6.36
C GLU A 51 -18.06 1.33 5.81
N SER A 52 -17.77 2.50 6.37
CA SER A 52 -16.61 3.31 5.96
C SER A 52 -15.28 2.57 6.13
N LYS A 53 -15.11 1.81 7.22
CA LYS A 53 -13.92 0.98 7.45
C LYS A 53 -13.80 -0.12 6.41
N ARG A 54 -14.92 -0.77 6.09
CA ARG A 54 -14.97 -1.84 5.08
C ARG A 54 -14.61 -1.33 3.69
N GLN A 55 -15.15 -0.17 3.31
CA GLN A 55 -14.86 0.48 2.03
C GLN A 55 -13.40 0.94 1.95
N ALA A 56 -12.86 1.51 3.02
CA ALA A 56 -11.46 1.92 3.09
C ALA A 56 -10.51 0.73 2.90
N GLN A 57 -10.81 -0.41 3.53
CA GLN A 57 -10.03 -1.64 3.36
C GLN A 57 -10.08 -2.15 1.92
N ALA A 58 -11.29 -2.24 1.33
CA ALA A 58 -11.46 -2.68 -0.05
C ALA A 58 -10.77 -1.75 -1.07
N MET A 59 -10.77 -0.44 -0.82
CA MET A 59 -9.99 0.52 -1.63
C MET A 59 -8.49 0.30 -1.47
N GLY A 60 -8.00 0.08 -0.25
CA GLY A 60 -6.59 -0.21 0.02
C GLY A 60 -6.11 -1.44 -0.75
N ASP A 61 -6.90 -2.51 -0.77
CA ASP A 61 -6.59 -3.74 -1.50
C ASP A 61 -6.51 -3.50 -3.01
N LYS A 62 -7.53 -2.86 -3.60
CA LYS A 62 -7.55 -2.51 -5.03
C LYS A 62 -6.38 -1.63 -5.44
N LEU A 63 -6.02 -0.69 -4.58
CA LEU A 63 -4.92 0.22 -4.83
C LEU A 63 -3.57 -0.51 -4.78
N SER A 64 -3.40 -1.43 -3.83
CA SER A 64 -2.20 -2.26 -3.76
C SER A 64 -2.07 -3.16 -4.99
N GLU A 65 -3.19 -3.70 -5.47
CA GLU A 65 -3.23 -4.50 -6.69
C GLU A 65 -2.86 -3.66 -7.92
N ALA A 66 -3.46 -2.47 -8.08
CA ALA A 66 -3.12 -1.55 -9.15
C ALA A 66 -1.65 -1.09 -9.11
N ALA A 67 -1.08 -0.87 -7.92
CA ALA A 67 0.33 -0.54 -7.76
C ALA A 67 1.23 -1.70 -8.19
N ARG A 68 0.86 -2.94 -7.85
CA ARG A 68 1.59 -4.15 -8.27
C ARG A 68 1.53 -4.34 -9.78
N GLU A 69 0.36 -4.17 -10.37
CA GLU A 69 0.15 -4.27 -11.82
C GLU A 69 0.91 -3.18 -12.58
N ALA A 70 0.91 -1.94 -12.09
CA ALA A 70 1.71 -0.86 -12.64
C ALA A 70 3.22 -1.17 -12.57
N ALA A 71 3.70 -1.74 -11.47
CA ALA A 71 5.09 -2.14 -11.34
C ALA A 71 5.48 -3.23 -12.36
N MET A 72 4.61 -4.23 -12.56
CA MET A 72 4.80 -5.27 -13.59
C MET A 72 4.80 -4.68 -15.00
N ASN A 73 3.85 -3.79 -15.31
CA ASN A 73 3.71 -3.19 -16.63
C ASN A 73 4.86 -2.22 -16.99
N LEU A 74 5.53 -1.64 -15.99
CA LEU A 74 6.69 -0.78 -16.18
C LEU A 74 8.01 -1.56 -16.38
N ASN A 75 7.97 -2.90 -16.47
CA ASN A 75 9.17 -3.78 -16.50
C ASN A 75 10.17 -3.46 -15.37
N LEU A 76 9.67 -3.00 -14.22
CA LEU A 76 10.53 -2.77 -13.06
C LEU A 76 10.93 -4.13 -12.50
N ALA A 77 12.19 -4.51 -12.68
CA ALA A 77 12.75 -5.71 -12.05
C ALA A 77 12.59 -5.61 -10.54
N SER A 78 12.09 -6.67 -9.91
CA SER A 78 12.01 -6.76 -8.45
C SER A 78 13.42 -6.68 -7.85
N LYS A 79 13.50 -6.28 -6.57
CA LYS A 79 14.79 -6.20 -5.88
C LYS A 79 15.48 -7.57 -5.88
N GLU A 80 14.70 -8.63 -5.67
CA GLU A 80 15.15 -10.01 -5.65
C GLU A 80 15.73 -10.44 -7.01
N GLU A 81 15.08 -10.06 -8.12
CA GLU A 81 15.59 -10.32 -9.47
C GLU A 81 16.91 -9.59 -9.74
N VAL A 82 17.02 -8.33 -9.29
CA VAL A 82 18.26 -7.54 -9.42
C VAL A 82 19.40 -8.17 -8.60
N GLU A 83 19.15 -8.55 -7.35
CA GLU A 83 20.14 -9.22 -6.49
C GLU A 83 20.60 -10.55 -7.10
N ALA A 84 19.67 -11.38 -7.58
CA ALA A 84 19.99 -12.64 -8.23
C ALA A 84 20.85 -12.45 -9.49
N LEU A 85 20.58 -11.38 -10.27
CA LEU A 85 21.39 -11.04 -11.43
C LEU A 85 22.78 -10.55 -11.03
N SER A 86 22.89 -9.70 -10.00
CA SER A 86 24.16 -9.20 -9.46
C SER A 86 25.04 -10.34 -8.95
N GLU A 87 24.48 -11.31 -8.24
CA GLU A 87 25.25 -12.49 -7.79
C GLU A 87 25.75 -13.35 -8.96
N ARG A 88 24.92 -13.55 -9.99
CA ARG A 88 25.35 -14.27 -11.20
C ARG A 88 26.48 -13.55 -11.90
N VAL A 89 26.39 -12.22 -12.03
CA VAL A 89 27.46 -11.40 -12.61
C VAL A 89 28.74 -11.54 -11.79
N ALA A 90 28.67 -11.42 -10.46
CA ALA A 90 29.84 -11.55 -9.59
C ALA A 90 30.51 -12.94 -9.70
N ARG A 91 29.73 -14.02 -9.82
CA ARG A 91 30.27 -15.36 -10.06
C ARG A 91 30.99 -15.46 -11.40
N LEU A 92 30.37 -14.97 -12.47
CA LEU A 92 30.97 -14.98 -13.81
C LEU A 92 32.23 -14.11 -13.89
N GLU A 93 32.25 -12.96 -13.22
CA GLU A 93 33.44 -12.10 -13.12
C GLU A 93 34.59 -12.81 -12.41
N LYS A 94 34.29 -13.58 -11.35
CA LYS A 94 35.27 -14.38 -10.63
C LYS A 94 35.83 -15.51 -11.50
N GLU A 95 34.96 -16.29 -12.15
CA GLU A 95 35.38 -17.37 -13.07
C GLU A 95 36.23 -16.82 -14.23
N LEU A 96 35.86 -15.66 -14.78
CA LEU A 96 36.63 -15.01 -15.84
C LEU A 96 38.01 -14.53 -15.35
N ALA A 97 38.10 -14.04 -14.12
CA ALA A 97 39.37 -13.63 -13.52
C ALA A 97 40.30 -14.83 -13.27
N GLU A 98 39.76 -15.94 -12.77
CA GLU A 98 40.49 -17.20 -12.59
C GLU A 98 41.01 -17.73 -13.93
N HIS A 99 40.17 -17.74 -14.96
CA HIS A 99 40.56 -18.24 -16.27
C HIS A 99 41.60 -17.36 -16.99
N LYS A 100 41.57 -16.03 -16.76
CA LYS A 100 42.60 -15.11 -17.25
C LYS A 100 43.92 -15.23 -16.49
N ALA A 101 43.89 -15.59 -15.20
CA ALA A 101 45.10 -15.82 -14.41
C ALA A 101 45.84 -17.09 -14.87
N ASP A 102 45.10 -18.14 -15.21
CA ASP A 102 45.69 -19.38 -15.76
C ASP A 102 46.33 -19.15 -17.14
N ALA A 103 45.66 -18.40 -18.04
CA ALA A 103 46.18 -18.09 -19.37
C ALA A 103 47.42 -17.16 -19.37
N GLY A 104 47.65 -16.41 -18.28
CA GLY A 104 48.85 -15.58 -18.10
C GLY A 104 50.05 -16.31 -17.51
N SER A 105 49.89 -17.56 -17.07
CA SER A 105 50.95 -18.38 -16.48
C SER A 105 51.65 -19.33 -17.48
N GLU A 106 51.12 -19.45 -18.70
CA GLU A 106 51.66 -20.28 -19.78
C GLU A 106 52.45 -19.50 -20.86
N SER A 107 52.81 -18.22 -20.63
CA SER A 107 53.70 -17.43 -21.52
C SER A 107 54.99 -17.00 -20.83
#